data_AF-A0A935FUV5-F1
#
_entry.id   AF-A0A935FUV5-F1
#
_cell.length_a   1.000
_cell.length_b   1.000
_cell.length_c   1.000
_cell.angle_alpha   90.00
_cell.angle_beta   90.00
_cell.angle_gamma   90.00
#
_symmetry.space_group_name_H-M   'P 1'
#
loop_
_entity.id
_entity.type
_entity.pdbx_description
1 polymer ?
#
loop_
_entity_poly.entity_id
_entity_poly.type
_entity_poly.pdbx_seq_one_letter_code
_entity_poly.pdbx_strand_id
1 'polypeptide(L)' 'MFAEARRDGLWFRCTYQDLWFSPDDLEAAQANGRFIWSAMNWELRPPADYIAKMERMAKDAADRLEEAKERVG' A
#
# COMPACT_ATOMS: atom_id res chain seq x y z
N MET A 1 -12.58 8.49 -10.20
CA MET A 1 -11.71 7.93 -9.14
C MET A 1 -10.40 8.71 -8.97
N PHE A 2 -9.55 8.87 -9.99
CA PHE A 2 -8.29 9.63 -9.82
C PHE A 2 -8.49 11.08 -9.36
N ALA A 3 -9.45 11.81 -9.96
CA ALA A 3 -9.75 13.18 -9.56
C ALA A 3 -10.23 13.29 -8.10
N GLU A 4 -11.06 12.34 -7.65
CA GLU A 4 -11.52 12.24 -6.26
C GLU A 4 -10.35 11.94 -5.32
N ALA A 5 -9.52 10.96 -5.65
CA ALA A 5 -8.35 10.60 -4.88
C ALA A 5 -7.38 11.77 -4.69
N ARG A 6 -7.13 12.55 -5.76
CA ARG A 6 -6.29 13.75 -5.70
C ARG A 6 -6.91 14.86 -4.87
N ARG A 7 -8.21 15.13 -5.06
CA ARG A 7 -8.94 16.17 -4.32
C ARG A 7 -8.95 15.88 -2.81
N ASP A 8 -9.19 14.63 -2.46
CA ASP A 8 -9.45 14.21 -1.08
C ASP A 8 -8.19 13.66 -0.39
N GLY A 9 -7.04 13.67 -1.08
CA GLY A 9 -5.76 13.17 -0.54
C GLY A 9 -5.75 11.67 -0.27
N LEU A 10 -6.52 10.90 -1.04
CA LEU A 10 -6.67 9.46 -0.89
C LEU A 10 -5.76 8.68 -1.84
N TRP A 11 -5.42 7.47 -1.43
CA TRP A 11 -4.61 6.52 -2.19
C TRP A 11 -5.45 5.34 -2.64
N PHE A 12 -5.00 4.68 -3.72
CA PHE A 12 -5.63 3.48 -4.24
C PHE A 12 -5.07 2.26 -3.51
N ARG A 13 -5.93 1.54 -2.79
CA ARG A 13 -5.64 0.20 -2.29
C ARG A 13 -6.26 -0.84 -3.20
N CYS A 14 -5.47 -1.79 -3.67
CA CYS A 14 -5.97 -2.98 -4.36
C CYS A 14 -6.64 -3.92 -3.35
N THR A 15 -7.90 -4.28 -3.61
CA THR A 15 -8.71 -5.06 -2.66
C THR A 15 -8.24 -6.51 -2.48
N TYR A 16 -7.57 -7.10 -3.48
CA TYR A 16 -7.22 -8.51 -3.48
C TYR A 16 -5.70 -8.80 -3.34
N GLN A 17 -4.82 -7.88 -3.74
CA GLN A 17 -3.36 -8.03 -3.60
C GLN A 17 -2.76 -7.10 -2.54
N ASP A 18 -3.58 -6.29 -1.86
CA ASP A 18 -3.15 -5.34 -0.81
C ASP A 18 -1.96 -4.44 -1.26
N LEU A 19 -1.98 -4.09 -2.55
CA LEU A 19 -1.08 -3.12 -3.17
C LEU A 19 -1.61 -1.72 -2.92
N TRP A 20 -0.69 -0.76 -2.80
CA TRP A 20 -1.01 0.64 -2.53
C TRP A 20 -0.30 1.52 -3.54
N PHE A 21 -1.03 2.50 -4.07
CA PHE A 21 -0.50 3.48 -5.00
C PHE A 21 -1.06 4.86 -4.70
N SER A 22 -0.21 5.88 -4.81
CA SER A 22 -0.73 7.24 -4.97
C SER A 22 -1.49 7.36 -6.30
N PRO A 23 -2.33 8.38 -6.48
CA PRO A 23 -3.01 8.61 -7.75
C PRO A 23 -2.04 8.72 -8.94
N ASP A 24 -0.90 9.39 -8.74
CA ASP A 24 0.07 9.62 -9.82
C ASP A 24 0.87 8.35 -10.14
N ASP A 25 1.21 7.53 -9.14
CA ASP A 25 1.89 6.26 -9.35
C ASP A 25 1.02 5.26 -10.12
N LEU A 26 -0.26 5.16 -9.75
CA LEU A 26 -1.17 4.24 -10.42
C LEU A 26 -1.47 4.71 -11.84
N GLU A 27 -1.68 6.01 -12.06
CA GLU A 27 -1.91 6.55 -13.40
C GLU A 27 -0.69 6.34 -14.30
N ALA A 28 0.53 6.56 -13.79
CA ALA A 28 1.76 6.26 -14.51
C ALA A 28 1.93 4.75 -14.79
N ALA A 29 1.59 3.87 -13.84
CA ALA A 29 1.67 2.43 -14.04
C ALA A 29 0.67 1.94 -15.10
N GLN A 30 -0.55 2.47 -15.08
CA GLN A 30 -1.59 2.15 -16.06
C GLN A 30 -1.26 2.68 -17.46
N ALA A 31 -0.68 3.88 -17.57
CA ALA A 31 -0.15 4.40 -18.83
C ALA A 31 0.93 3.48 -19.44
N ASN A 32 1.66 2.75 -18.60
CA ASN A 32 2.66 1.76 -19.01
C ASN A 32 2.11 0.32 -19.16
N GLY A 33 0.78 0.14 -19.21
CA GLY A 33 0.18 -1.18 -19.40
C GLY A 33 0.10 -2.07 -18.15
N ARG A 34 0.43 -1.54 -16.97
CA ARG A 34 0.43 -2.31 -15.71
C ARG A 34 -0.80 -1.98 -14.87
N PHE A 35 -1.28 -2.95 -14.09
CA PHE A 35 -2.39 -2.76 -13.15
C PHE A 35 -3.67 -2.16 -13.79
N ILE A 36 -3.91 -2.48 -15.07
CA ILE A 36 -5.15 -2.14 -15.79
C ILE A 36 -6.24 -3.10 -15.32
N TRP A 37 -6.78 -2.80 -14.16
CA TRP A 37 -7.84 -3.57 -13.51
C TRP A 37 -9.11 -2.74 -13.46
N SER A 38 -10.25 -3.43 -13.43
CA SER A 38 -11.56 -2.77 -13.25
C SER A 38 -11.58 -1.96 -11.95
N ALA A 39 -12.34 -0.86 -11.94
CA ALA A 39 -12.51 0.04 -10.79
C ALA A 39 -12.93 -0.71 -9.51
N MET A 40 -13.66 -1.82 -9.64
CA MET A 40 -14.05 -2.68 -8.51
C MET A 40 -12.86 -3.28 -7.72
N ASN A 41 -11.67 -3.33 -8.32
CA ASN A 41 -10.46 -3.86 -7.69
C ASN A 41 -9.74 -2.82 -6.82
N TRP A 42 -10.24 -1.58 -6.81
CA TRP A 42 -9.60 -0.45 -6.17
C TRP A 42 -10.53 0.17 -5.13
N GLU A 43 -9.97 0.45 -3.96
CA GLU A 43 -10.63 1.17 -2.87
C GLU A 43 -9.83 2.44 -2.58
N LEU A 44 -10.50 3.58 -2.38
CA LEU A 44 -9.83 4.81 -1.96
C LEU A 44 -9.66 4.81 -0.45
N ARG A 45 -8.44 5.02 0.03
CA ARG A 45 -8.08 4.97 1.44
C ARG A 45 -7.15 6.10 1.85
N PRO A 46 -7.21 6.58 3.10
CA PRO A 46 -6.23 7.52 3.59
C PRO A 46 -4.81 6.92 3.54
N PRO A 47 -3.79 7.67 3.12
CA PRO A 47 -2.39 7.20 3.16
C PRO A 47 -1.91 6.87 4.58
N ALA A 48 -2.53 7.45 5.61
CA ALA A 48 -2.28 7.12 7.00
C ALA A 48 -2.51 5.64 7.33
N ASP A 49 -3.49 4.99 6.68
CA ASP A 49 -3.74 3.55 6.83
C ASP A 49 -2.53 2.72 6.35
N TYR A 50 -1.91 3.15 5.25
CA TYR A 50 -0.71 2.52 4.71
C TYR A 50 0.51 2.72 5.63
N ILE A 51 0.69 3.94 6.14
CA ILE A 51 1.77 4.25 7.09
C ILE A 51 1.65 3.39 8.35
N ALA A 52 0.47 3.33 8.96
CA ALA A 52 0.23 2.51 10.14
C ALA A 52 0.47 1.01 9.87
N LYS A 53 0.14 0.52 8.66
CA LYS A 53 0.48 -0.84 8.24
C LYS A 53 1.99 -1.04 8.16
N MET A 54 2.74 -0.11 7.55
CA MET A 54 4.20 -0.20 7.43
C MET A 54 4.89 -0.16 8.80
N GLU A 55 4.42 0.70 9.71
CA GLU A 55 4.93 0.78 11.10
C GLU A 55 4.76 -0.55 11.84
N ARG A 56 3.57 -1.17 11.73
CA ARG A 56 3.32 -2.50 12.31
C ARG A 56 4.24 -3.56 11.71
N MET A 57 4.39 -3.58 10.38
CA MET A 57 5.28 -4.54 9.71
C MET A 57 6.74 -4.36 10.13
N ALA A 58 7.21 -3.12 10.28
CA ALA A 58 8.56 -2.81 10.73
C ALA A 58 8.78 -3.29 12.17
N LYS A 59 7.80 -3.06 13.05
CA LYS A 59 7.84 -3.57 14.42
C LYS A 59 7.89 -5.11 14.46
N ASP A 60 6.99 -5.77 13.76
CA ASP A 60 6.93 -7.25 13.73
C ASP A 60 8.24 -7.85 13.19
N ALA A 61 8.86 -7.19 12.20
CA ALA A 61 10.15 -7.62 11.67
C ALA A 61 11.30 -7.42 12.68
N ALA A 62 11.30 -6.31 13.42
CA ALA A 62 12.28 -6.05 14.45
C ALA A 62 12.17 -7.07 15.61
N ASP A 63 10.96 -7.35 16.08
CA ASP A 63 10.72 -8.32 17.14
C ASP A 63 11.23 -9.73 16.72
N ARG A 64 10.92 -10.16 15.48
CA ARG A 64 11.42 -11.43 14.93
C ARG A 64 12.94 -11.50 14.80
N LEU A 65 13.58 -10.37 14.49
CA LEU A 65 15.04 -10.30 14.40
C LEU A 65 15.69 -10.50 15.76
N GLU A 66 15.14 -9.89 16.81
CA GLU A 66 15.63 -10.08 18.18
C GLU A 66 15.45 -11.53 18.64
N GLU A 67 14.28 -12.13 18.42
CA GLU A 67 14.05 -13.55 18.72
C GLU A 67 15.05 -14.47 17.99
N ALA A 68 15.40 -14.16 16.73
CA ALA A 68 16.36 -14.94 15.97
C ALA A 68 17.78 -14.82 16.52
N LYS A 69 18.18 -13.64 17.01
CA LYS A 69 19.49 -13.42 17.65
C LYS A 69 19.61 -14.23 18.94
N GLU A 70 18.57 -14.24 19.78
CA GLU A 70 18.54 -15.00 21.03
C GLU A 70 18.63 -16.52 20.81
N ARG A 71 18.19 -17.02 19.66
CA ARG A 71 18.27 -18.46 19.32
C ARG A 71 19.63 -18.91 18.81
N VAL A 72 20.46 -17.98 18.35
CA VAL A 72 21.76 -18.27 17.73
C VAL A 72 22.93 -17.93 18.66
N GLY A 73 22.75 -17.01 19.60
CA GLY A 73 23.72 -16.69 20.65
C GLY A 73 23.63 -17.64 21.85
#